data_AF-A0A9E5I4B0-F1
#
_entry.id   AF-A0A9E5I4B0-F1
#
_cell.length_a   1.000
_cell.length_b   1.000
_cell.length_c   1.000
_cell.angle_alpha   90.00
_cell.angle_beta   90.00
_cell.angle_gamma   90.00
#
_symmetry.space_group_name_H-M   'P 1'
#
loop_
_entity.id
_entity.type
_entity.pdbx_description
1 polymer ?
#
loop_
_entity_poly.entity_id
_entity_poly.type
_entity_poly.pdbx_seq_one_letter_code
_entity_poly.pdbx_strand_id
1 'polypeptide(L)'
;MKRIFLFLITNIAIMLVITIIINIFGLGQVLDEQGVGLDLTSLLMLSAVVGMTGSFISLALSKTMAKHSTGAYVIEQPRNEQEQWLVNTVARQAKEAGIGMPEVAIYDSPDINAFATGMMRDSSLVAVSTGLLHGMTRDEAEA
;
A
#
# COMPACT_ATOMS: atom_id res chain seq x y z
N MET A 1 0.79 3.86 18.33
CA MET A 1 0.52 2.70 19.22
C MET A 1 -0.40 1.68 18.55
N LYS A 2 -1.68 1.99 18.23
CA LYS A 2 -2.63 1.02 17.64
C LYS A 2 -2.15 0.36 16.32
N ARG A 3 -1.56 1.14 15.40
CA ARG A 3 -1.07 0.62 14.10
C ARG A 3 0.05 -0.42 14.26
N ILE A 4 1.02 -0.15 15.13
CA ILE A 4 2.14 -1.05 15.42
C ILE A 4 1.64 -2.33 16.10
N PHE A 5 0.73 -2.19 17.06
CA PHE A 5 0.13 -3.32 17.75
C PHE A 5 -0.65 -4.23 16.80
N LEU A 6 -1.52 -3.66 15.95
CA LEU A 6 -2.26 -4.41 14.94
C LEU A 6 -1.32 -5.11 13.95
N PHE A 7 -0.27 -4.42 13.49
CA PHE A 7 0.74 -5.02 12.62
C PHE A 7 1.42 -6.24 13.25
N LEU A 8 1.82 -6.15 14.53
CA LEU A 8 2.46 -7.26 15.24
C LEU A 8 1.50 -8.44 15.43
N ILE A 9 0.26 -8.19 15.85
CA ILE A 9 -0.75 -9.25 16.01
C ILE A 9 -1.03 -9.94 14.69
N THR A 10 -1.18 -9.20 13.59
CA THR A 10 -1.43 -9.79 12.26
C THR A 10 -0.27 -10.68 11.84
N ASN A 11 0.98 -10.26 12.06
CA ASN A 11 2.14 -11.11 11.77
C ASN A 11 2.13 -12.40 12.61
N ILE A 12 1.84 -12.31 13.90
CA ILE A 12 1.74 -13.49 14.78
C ILE A 12 0.61 -14.43 14.31
N ALA A 13 -0.55 -13.88 13.95
CA ALA A 13 -1.67 -14.65 13.44
C ALA A 13 -1.33 -15.38 12.14
N ILE A 14 -0.63 -14.72 11.20
CA ILE A 14 -0.15 -15.32 9.96
C ILE A 14 0.81 -16.48 10.27
N MET A 15 1.78 -16.28 11.17
CA MET A 15 2.72 -17.33 11.57
C MET A 15 1.99 -18.54 12.14
N LEU A 16 0.98 -18.33 12.99
CA LEU A 16 0.16 -19.39 13.57
C LEU A 16 -0.61 -20.17 12.49
N VAL A 17 -1.22 -19.47 11.53
CA VAL A 17 -1.93 -20.10 10.41
C VAL A 17 -0.98 -20.96 9.57
N ILE A 18 0.22 -20.44 9.25
CA ILE A 18 1.24 -21.19 8.51
C ILE A 18 1.62 -22.46 9.29
N THR A 19 1.86 -22.36 10.60
CA THR A 19 2.18 -23.52 11.44
C THR A 19 1.05 -24.56 11.44
N ILE A 20 -0.21 -24.14 11.53
CA ILE A 20 -1.36 -25.06 11.48
C ILE A 20 -1.42 -25.78 10.12
N ILE A 21 -1.26 -25.04 9.02
CA ILE A 21 -1.28 -25.61 7.66
C ILE A 21 -0.17 -26.66 7.53
N ILE A 22 1.07 -26.33 7.92
CA ILE A 22 2.20 -27.26 7.83
C ILE A 22 1.94 -28.55 8.62
N ASN A 23 1.37 -28.44 9.82
CA ASN A 23 1.03 -29.59 10.65
C ASN A 23 -0.11 -30.44 10.08
N ILE A 24 -1.18 -29.81 9.57
CA ILE A 24 -2.33 -30.53 8.99
C ILE A 24 -1.93 -31.29 7.73
N PHE A 25 -1.16 -30.66 6.85
CA PHE A 25 -0.75 -31.27 5.58
C PHE A 25 0.46 -32.21 5.73
N GLY A 26 0.99 -32.41 6.94
CA GLY A 26 2.10 -33.32 7.21
C GLY A 26 3.40 -32.95 6.49
N LEU A 27 3.53 -31.69 6.05
CA LEU A 27 4.66 -31.25 5.22
C LEU A 27 6.00 -31.43 5.94
N GLY A 28 6.04 -31.27 7.27
CA GLY A 28 7.26 -31.53 8.04
C GLY A 28 7.76 -32.98 7.89
N GLN A 29 6.86 -33.96 7.94
CA GLN A 29 7.20 -35.39 7.87
C GLN A 29 7.63 -35.80 6.46
N VAL A 30 6.93 -35.30 5.43
CA VAL A 30 7.24 -35.61 4.02
C VAL A 30 8.61 -35.06 3.60
N LEU A 31 9.02 -33.89 4.13
CA LEU A 31 10.33 -33.31 3.82
C LEU A 31 11.48 -33.95 4.63
N ASP A 32 11.24 -34.34 5.88
CA ASP A 32 12.21 -35.09 6.69
C ASP A 32 12.50 -36.48 6.09
N GLU A 33 11.49 -37.16 5.55
CA GLU A 33 11.65 -38.45 4.84
C GLU A 33 12.49 -38.33 3.55
N GLN A 34 12.53 -37.15 2.92
CA GLN A 34 13.37 -36.88 1.75
C GLN A 34 14.82 -36.50 2.11
N GLY A 35 15.19 -36.55 3.39
CA GLY A 35 16.53 -36.21 3.87
C GLY A 35 16.82 -34.71 3.90
N VAL A 36 15.80 -33.88 3.65
CA VAL A 36 15.90 -32.43 3.79
C VAL A 36 15.56 -32.10 5.24
N GLY A 37 16.56 -32.17 6.12
CA GLY A 37 16.42 -31.85 7.55
C GLY A 37 16.09 -30.38 7.78
N LEU A 38 14.84 -30.00 7.49
CA LEU A 38 14.35 -28.64 7.62
C LEU A 38 14.01 -28.37 9.07
N ASP A 39 14.84 -27.57 9.71
CA ASP A 39 14.46 -26.95 10.97
C ASP A 39 13.30 -25.98 10.72
N LEU A 40 12.09 -26.43 11.05
CA LEU A 40 10.84 -25.66 10.95
C LEU A 40 10.97 -24.30 11.66
N THR A 41 11.74 -24.25 12.74
CA THR A 41 12.04 -23.01 13.48
C THR A 41 12.84 -22.04 12.61
N SER A 42 13.89 -22.53 11.95
CA SER A 42 14.69 -21.75 11.00
C SER A 42 13.87 -21.28 9.80
N LEU A 43 12.96 -22.11 9.28
CA LEU A 43 12.09 -21.73 8.15
C LEU A 43 11.07 -20.67 8.54
N LEU A 44 10.48 -20.78 9.72
CA LEU A 44 9.56 -19.78 10.26
C LEU A 44 10.28 -18.45 10.56
N MET A 45 11.48 -18.51 11.16
CA MET A 45 12.32 -17.33 11.39
C MET A 45 12.71 -16.64 10.07
N LEU A 46 13.15 -17.42 9.07
CA LEU A 46 13.46 -16.91 7.74
C LEU A 46 12.22 -16.27 7.10
N SER A 47 11.07 -16.94 7.17
CA SER A 47 9.81 -16.44 6.62
C SER A 47 9.36 -15.14 7.29
N ALA A 48 9.53 -15.02 8.61
CA ALA A 48 9.25 -13.79 9.34
C ALA A 48 10.17 -12.64 8.90
N VAL A 49 11.47 -12.90 8.77
CA VAL A 49 12.46 -11.89 8.33
C VAL A 49 12.21 -11.48 6.89
N VAL A 50 12.03 -12.43 5.98
CA VAL A 50 11.79 -12.18 4.55
C VAL A 50 10.45 -11.50 4.34
N GLY A 51 9.38 -11.95 5.01
CA GLY A 51 8.05 -11.34 4.93
C GLY A 51 8.04 -9.90 5.45
N MET A 52 8.67 -9.66 6.61
CA MET A 52 8.79 -8.32 7.17
C MET A 52 9.63 -7.41 6.25
N THR A 53 10.79 -7.86 5.80
CA THR A 53 11.67 -7.12 4.87
C THR A 53 10.94 -6.81 3.56
N GLY A 54 10.25 -7.80 2.99
CA GLY A 54 9.48 -7.66 1.75
C GLY A 54 8.36 -6.63 1.87
N SER A 55 7.70 -6.53 3.03
CA SER A 55 6.66 -5.52 3.26
C SER A 55 7.21 -4.09 3.21
N PHE A 56 8.40 -3.84 3.76
CA PHE A 56 9.06 -2.53 3.68
C PHE A 56 9.50 -2.20 2.26
N ILE A 57 10.04 -3.17 1.52
CA ILE A 57 10.40 -2.99 0.11
C ILE A 57 9.17 -2.69 -0.73
N SER A 58 8.07 -3.44 -0.53
CA SER A 58 6.80 -3.22 -1.20
C SER A 58 6.25 -1.83 -0.93
N LEU A 59 6.30 -1.36 0.32
CA LEU A 59 5.90 0.00 0.69
C LEU A 59 6.81 1.07 0.07
N ALA A 60 8.12 0.83 0.00
CA ALA A 60 9.05 1.76 -0.64
C ALA A 60 8.77 1.92 -2.14
N LEU A 61 8.39 0.82 -2.80
CA LEU A 61 8.08 0.81 -4.23
C LEU A 61 6.65 1.25 -4.56
N SER A 62 5.75 1.30 -3.57
CA SER A 62 4.31 1.46 -3.81
C SER A 62 3.97 2.69 -4.63
N LYS A 63 4.62 3.82 -4.37
CA LYS A 63 4.42 5.08 -5.09
C LYS A 63 4.80 4.98 -6.57
N THR A 64 5.98 4.44 -6.84
CA THR A 64 6.47 4.24 -8.21
C THR A 64 5.61 3.23 -8.94
N MET A 65 5.33 2.09 -8.30
CA MET A 65 4.48 1.04 -8.84
C MET A 65 3.09 1.58 -9.19
N ALA A 66 2.45 2.35 -8.29
CA ALA A 66 1.13 2.90 -8.53
C ALA A 66 1.09 3.84 -9.74
N LYS A 67 2.07 4.74 -9.89
CA LYS A 67 2.15 5.64 -11.06
C LYS A 67 2.30 4.86 -12.37
N HIS A 68 3.19 3.86 -12.38
CA HIS A 68 3.44 3.06 -13.58
C HIS A 68 2.27 2.14 -13.92
N SER A 69 1.62 1.53 -12.92
CA SER A 69 0.53 0.57 -13.16
C SER A 69 -0.73 1.23 -13.70
N THR A 70 -1.02 2.46 -13.28
CA THR A 70 -2.21 3.19 -13.73
C THR A 70 -1.93 4.15 -14.88
N GLY A 71 -0.67 4.35 -15.25
CA GLY A 71 -0.28 5.38 -16.22
C GLY A 71 -0.64 6.79 -15.73
N ALA A 72 -0.59 7.02 -14.41
CA ALA A 72 -1.00 8.30 -13.83
C ALA A 72 -0.07 9.43 -14.31
N TYR A 73 -0.68 10.53 -14.76
CA TYR A 73 0.00 11.77 -15.07
C TYR A 73 0.09 12.63 -13.80
N VAL A 74 1.29 13.04 -13.43
CA VAL A 74 1.53 13.91 -12.26
C VAL A 74 1.31 15.37 -12.65
N ILE A 75 0.53 16.09 -11.86
CA ILE A 75 0.24 17.50 -12.05
C ILE A 75 1.39 18.33 -11.49
N GLU A 76 2.33 18.74 -12.35
CA GLU A 76 3.40 19.68 -11.94
C GLU A 76 2.90 21.13 -11.95
N GLN A 77 2.10 21.49 -12.95
CA GLN A 77 1.46 22.80 -13.09
C GLN A 77 0.02 22.59 -13.56
N PRO A 78 -0.99 23.07 -12.81
CA PRO A 78 -2.39 22.96 -13.20
C PRO A 78 -2.67 23.66 -14.52
N ARG A 79 -3.36 22.98 -15.44
CA ARG A 79 -3.71 23.48 -16.77
C ARG A 79 -5.15 23.96 -16.90
N ASN A 80 -6.00 23.59 -15.95
CA ASN A 80 -7.42 23.90 -15.93
C ASN A 80 -7.92 24.09 -14.48
N GLU A 81 -9.15 24.60 -14.34
CA GLU A 81 -9.74 24.86 -13.01
C GLU A 81 -9.91 23.59 -12.17
N GLN A 82 -10.11 22.43 -12.80
CA GLN A 82 -10.33 21.17 -12.09
C GLN A 82 -9.04 20.65 -11.46
N GLU A 83 -7.93 20.66 -12.20
CA GLU A 83 -6.59 20.37 -11.68
C GLU A 83 -6.19 21.37 -10.60
N GLN A 84 -6.49 22.67 -10.81
CA GLN A 84 -6.17 23.71 -9.83
C GLN A 84 -6.93 23.50 -8.52
N TRP A 85 -8.22 23.16 -8.62
CA TRP A 85 -9.03 22.80 -7.46
C TRP A 85 -8.45 21.57 -6.76
N LEU A 86 -8.17 20.49 -7.50
CA LEU A 86 -7.65 19.24 -6.93
C LEU A 86 -6.33 19.46 -6.18
N VAL A 87 -5.37 20.16 -6.80
CA VAL A 87 -4.07 20.47 -6.17
C VAL A 87 -4.26 21.32 -4.91
N ASN A 88 -5.13 22.33 -4.95
CA ASN A 88 -5.39 23.19 -3.80
C ASN A 88 -6.09 22.44 -2.64
N THR A 89 -7.05 21.58 -2.95
CA THR A 89 -7.76 20.76 -1.98
C THR A 89 -6.80 19.80 -1.28
N VAL A 90 -5.98 19.07 -2.05
CA VAL A 90 -4.96 18.17 -1.48
C VAL A 90 -3.93 18.95 -0.65
N ALA A 91 -3.50 20.12 -1.12
CA ALA A 91 -2.56 20.95 -0.38
C ALA A 91 -3.11 21.42 0.98
N ARG A 92 -4.39 21.82 1.02
CA ARG A 92 -5.06 22.20 2.26
C ARG A 92 -5.20 21.00 3.20
N GLN A 93 -5.68 19.86 2.71
CA GLN A 93 -5.82 18.64 3.51
C GLN A 93 -4.46 18.14 4.05
N ALA A 94 -3.41 18.19 3.24
CA ALA A 94 -2.05 17.85 3.66
C ALA A 94 -1.57 18.75 4.79
N LYS A 95 -1.82 20.07 4.68
CA LYS A 95 -1.50 21.06 5.73
C LYS A 95 -2.29 20.82 7.01
N GLU A 96 -3.57 20.51 6.93
CA GLU A 96 -4.43 20.18 8.08
C GLU A 96 -3.99 18.88 8.77
N ALA A 97 -3.60 17.86 8.00
CA ALA A 97 -2.99 16.64 8.51
C ALA A 97 -1.53 16.82 8.96
N GLY A 98 -0.95 18.00 8.70
CA GLY A 98 0.41 18.40 9.01
C GLY A 98 1.49 17.73 8.16
N ILE A 99 1.15 16.96 7.12
CA ILE A 99 2.08 16.19 6.29
C ILE A 99 2.65 17.03 5.13
N GLY A 100 3.79 16.61 4.59
CA GLY A 100 4.34 17.20 3.36
C GLY A 100 3.38 17.07 2.18
N MET A 101 3.49 17.98 1.21
CA MET A 101 2.63 18.01 0.03
C MET A 101 2.77 16.72 -0.79
N PRO A 102 1.69 15.93 -0.95
CA PRO A 102 1.71 14.76 -1.82
C PRO A 102 1.89 15.16 -3.29
N GLU A 103 2.49 14.27 -4.08
CA GLU A 103 2.30 14.34 -5.53
C GLU A 103 0.81 14.15 -5.84
N VAL A 104 0.26 15.01 -6.70
CA VAL A 104 -1.13 14.89 -7.15
C VAL A 104 -1.10 14.38 -8.58
N ALA A 105 -1.84 13.32 -8.86
CA ALA A 105 -1.88 12.71 -10.18
C ALA A 105 -3.31 12.38 -10.62
N ILE A 106 -3.52 12.37 -11.93
CA ILE A 106 -4.76 11.93 -12.56
C ILE A 106 -4.43 10.74 -13.45
N TYR A 107 -5.24 9.69 -13.39
CA TYR A 107 -5.14 8.55 -14.29
C TYR A 107 -6.47 8.33 -15.01
N ASP A 108 -6.38 7.79 -16.22
CA ASP A 108 -7.56 7.57 -17.03
C ASP A 108 -8.26 6.27 -16.62
N SER A 109 -9.48 6.38 -16.11
CA SER A 109 -10.38 5.26 -15.85
C SER A 109 -11.80 5.78 -15.72
N PRO A 110 -12.81 5.11 -16.31
CA PRO A 110 -14.21 5.47 -16.15
C PRO A 110 -14.73 5.20 -14.72
N ASP A 111 -14.01 4.42 -13.92
CA ASP A 111 -14.40 4.10 -12.56
C ASP A 111 -14.30 5.35 -11.66
N ILE A 112 -15.21 5.49 -10.70
CA ILE A 112 -15.13 6.52 -9.67
C ILE A 112 -14.19 6.00 -8.57
N ASN A 113 -12.92 6.42 -8.60
CA ASN A 113 -11.90 5.91 -7.70
C ASN A 113 -10.80 6.95 -7.40
N ALA A 114 -10.28 6.89 -6.18
CA ALA A 114 -9.09 7.61 -5.75
C ALA A 114 -8.28 6.72 -4.80
N PHE A 115 -6.95 6.80 -4.88
CA PHE A 115 -6.07 6.11 -3.94
C PHE A 115 -4.90 7.01 -3.51
N ALA A 116 -4.38 6.72 -2.33
CA ALA A 116 -3.22 7.43 -1.78
C ALA A 116 -2.19 6.44 -1.25
N THR A 117 -0.91 6.70 -1.50
CA THR A 117 0.20 5.85 -1.01
C THR A 117 1.46 6.67 -0.75
N GLY A 118 2.28 6.24 0.20
CA GLY A 118 3.52 6.91 0.55
C GLY A 118 4.21 6.21 1.71
N MET A 119 5.49 5.85 1.53
CA MET A 119 6.30 5.24 2.59
C MET A 119 6.63 6.27 3.68
N MET A 120 6.90 7.52 3.29
CA MET A 120 7.29 8.58 4.19
C MET A 120 6.17 9.61 4.33
N ARG A 121 6.09 10.20 5.52
CA ARG A 121 5.10 11.23 5.86
C ARG A 121 5.07 12.38 4.86
N ASP A 122 6.24 12.81 4.42
CA ASP A 122 6.41 13.98 3.55
C ASP A 122 6.75 13.58 2.10
N SER A 123 6.57 12.29 1.76
CA SER A 123 6.70 11.79 0.38
C SER A 123 5.61 10.78 0.09
N SER A 124 4.50 11.29 -0.40
CA SER A 124 3.29 10.53 -0.73
C SER A 124 2.77 10.91 -2.12
N LEU A 125 1.72 10.21 -2.55
CA LEU A 125 1.02 10.36 -3.80
C LEU A 125 -0.48 10.26 -3.52
N VAL A 126 -1.26 11.15 -4.11
CA VAL A 126 -2.72 11.06 -4.25
C VAL A 126 -3.03 10.99 -5.74
N ALA A 127 -3.71 9.93 -6.15
CA ALA A 127 -4.11 9.74 -7.54
C ALA A 127 -5.62 9.58 -7.66
N VAL A 128 -6.21 10.28 -8.62
CA VAL A 128 -7.66 10.34 -8.84
C VAL A 128 -7.99 9.93 -10.27
N SER A 129 -9.06 9.17 -10.47
CA SER A 129 -9.51 8.77 -11.80
C SER A 129 -10.24 9.90 -12.53
N THR A 130 -10.20 9.88 -13.86
CA THR A 130 -11.06 10.74 -14.70
C THR A 130 -12.55 10.50 -14.41
N GLY A 131 -12.97 9.26 -14.14
CA GLY A 131 -14.34 8.92 -13.75
C GLY A 131 -14.81 9.61 -12.47
N LEU A 132 -13.95 9.72 -11.46
CA LEU A 132 -14.27 10.44 -10.22
C LEU A 132 -14.44 11.93 -10.47
N LEU A 133 -13.50 12.54 -11.21
CA LEU A 133 -13.52 13.96 -11.52
C LEU A 133 -14.77 14.39 -12.31
N HIS A 134 -15.30 13.52 -13.17
CA HIS A 134 -16.53 13.80 -13.92
C HIS A 134 -17.80 13.35 -13.19
N GLY A 135 -17.71 12.33 -12.34
CA GLY A 135 -18.85 11.66 -11.72
C GLY A 135 -19.22 12.18 -10.33
N MET A 136 -18.33 12.92 -9.66
CA MET A 136 -18.58 13.48 -8.32
C MET A 136 -18.55 15.00 -8.35
N THR A 137 -19.37 15.62 -7.52
CA THR A 137 -19.28 17.06 -7.23
C THR A 137 -18.01 17.35 -6.40
N ARG A 138 -17.58 18.61 -6.37
CA ARG A 138 -16.39 19.02 -5.60
C ARG A 138 -16.55 18.71 -4.11
N ASP A 139 -17.75 18.89 -3.56
CA ASP A 139 -18.02 18.63 -2.14
C ASP A 139 -17.96 17.12 -1.83
N GLU A 140 -18.49 16.28 -2.72
CA GLU A 140 -18.43 14.82 -2.56
C GLU A 140 -17.00 14.27 -2.70
N ALA A 141 -16.21 14.83 -3.62
CA ALA A 141 -14.84 14.40 -3.86
C ALA A 141 -13.83 14.92 -2.81
N GLU A 142 -14.18 15.99 -2.10
CA GLU A 142 -13.35 16.57 -1.02
C GLU A 142 -13.55 15.88 0.33
N ALA A 143 -14.74 15.33 0.58
CA ALA A 143 -15.14 14.72 1.85
C ALA A 143 -14.33 13.47 2.23
#